data_AF-A0A2A7S1Z2-F1
#
_entry.id   AF-A0A2A7S1Z2-F1
#
_cell.length_a   1.000
_cell.length_b   1.000
_cell.length_c   1.000
_cell.angle_alpha   90.00
_cell.angle_beta   90.00
_cell.angle_gamma   90.00
#
_symmetry.space_group_name_H-M   'P 1'
#
loop_
_entity.id
_entity.type
_entity.pdbx_description
1 polymer ?
#
loop_
_entity_poly.entity_id
_entity_poly.type
_entity_poly.pdbx_seq_one_letter_code
_entity_poly.pdbx_strand_id
1 'polypeptide(L)'
;MRALPRTGEKCKQCPPEQTGVPVRRRYHMNREPREYQGRITGRPYSVEEGWSEEWAWLGTDFDGFQQPECLLQEAKGDYDQFFDPQTKKPVTWFKGLSKITVEIEERAMKVHANPPTKLQYYFQTPLTMSYFRTTLAENGIPYVVTG
;
A
#
# COMPACT_ATOMS: atom_id res chain seq x y z
N MET A 1 -10.75 -29.31 -31.69
CA MET A 1 -11.21 -28.42 -30.60
C MET A 1 -11.50 -27.05 -31.21
N ARG A 2 -12.75 -26.57 -31.15
CA ARG A 2 -13.07 -25.20 -31.57
C ARG A 2 -12.85 -24.28 -30.38
N ALA A 3 -11.84 -23.41 -30.46
CA ALA A 3 -11.70 -22.32 -29.51
C ALA A 3 -12.84 -21.32 -29.77
N LEU A 4 -13.68 -21.10 -28.76
CA LEU A 4 -14.66 -20.02 -28.79
C LEU A 4 -13.88 -18.68 -28.74
N PRO A 5 -14.18 -17.71 -29.62
CA PRO A 5 -13.57 -16.39 -29.51
C PRO A 5 -14.04 -15.74 -28.21
N ARG A 6 -13.09 -15.40 -27.33
CA ARG A 6 -13.36 -14.58 -26.16
C ARG A 6 -14.01 -13.28 -26.65
N THR A 7 -15.21 -13.01 -26.15
CA THR A 7 -15.96 -11.78 -26.38
C THR A 7 -15.05 -10.57 -26.21
N GLY A 8 -14.99 -9.73 -27.24
CA GLY A 8 -14.13 -8.54 -27.30
C GLY A 8 -14.58 -7.39 -26.40
N GLU A 9 -14.91 -7.67 -25.14
CA GLU A 9 -14.88 -6.62 -24.13
C GLU A 9 -13.43 -6.13 -24.06
N LYS A 10 -13.20 -4.86 -24.41
CA LYS A 10 -11.94 -4.20 -24.08
C LYS A 10 -11.73 -4.43 -22.59
N CYS A 11 -10.69 -5.18 -22.20
CA CYS A 11 -10.28 -5.27 -20.81
C CYS A 11 -10.29 -3.85 -20.27
N LYS A 12 -11.06 -3.59 -19.19
CA LYS A 12 -11.09 -2.25 -18.58
C LYS A 12 -9.65 -1.92 -18.23
N GLN A 13 -9.07 -1.00 -18.99
CA GLN A 13 -7.64 -0.70 -18.90
C GLN A 13 -7.37 -0.15 -17.50
N CYS A 14 -6.39 -0.71 -16.80
CA CYS A 14 -6.07 -0.30 -15.44
C CYS A 14 -5.44 1.11 -15.44
N PRO A 15 -6.05 2.13 -14.81
CA PRO A 15 -5.52 3.50 -14.88
C PRO A 15 -4.08 3.67 -14.35
N PRO A 16 -3.69 3.05 -13.22
CA PRO A 16 -2.31 3.02 -12.77
C PRO A 16 -1.34 2.40 -13.76
N GLU A 17 -1.76 1.42 -14.55
CA GLU A 17 -0.90 0.79 -15.56
C GLU A 17 -0.62 1.74 -16.74
N GLN A 18 -1.60 2.54 -17.13
CA GLN A 18 -1.49 3.42 -18.30
C GLN A 18 -0.62 4.65 -18.06
N THR A 19 -0.64 5.17 -16.82
CA THR A 19 -0.08 6.49 -16.50
C THR A 19 0.84 6.48 -15.28
N GLY A 20 0.88 5.37 -14.55
CA GLY A 20 1.81 5.18 -13.46
C GLY A 20 3.16 4.66 -13.94
N VAL A 21 4.19 4.87 -13.14
CA VAL A 21 5.55 4.46 -13.45
C VAL A 21 6.25 3.91 -12.21
N PRO A 22 7.15 2.92 -12.36
CA PRO A 22 7.99 2.49 -11.25
C PRO A 22 8.99 3.59 -10.92
N VAL A 23 9.18 3.88 -9.63
CA VAL A 23 10.12 4.89 -9.13
C VAL A 23 10.95 4.31 -8.00
N ARG A 24 12.25 4.62 -7.97
CA ARG A 24 13.09 4.30 -6.81
C ARG A 24 12.98 5.41 -5.77
N ARG A 25 12.55 5.06 -4.56
CA ARG A 25 12.48 5.97 -3.43
C ARG A 25 13.47 5.59 -2.35
N ARG A 26 14.06 6.62 -1.73
CA ARG A 26 15.02 6.51 -0.64
C ARG A 26 14.39 7.07 0.61
N TYR A 27 14.11 6.19 1.57
CA TYR A 27 13.62 6.57 2.88
C TYR A 27 14.59 6.08 3.96
N HIS A 28 14.71 6.87 5.02
CA HIS A 28 15.40 6.43 6.23
C HIS A 28 14.47 5.50 7.00
N MET A 29 14.44 4.23 6.59
CA MET A 29 13.72 3.15 7.27
C MET A 29 14.71 2.06 7.70
N ASN A 30 14.39 1.41 8.83
CA ASN A 30 15.10 0.24 9.32
C ASN A 30 15.02 -0.92 8.31
N ARG A 31 15.82 -1.97 8.52
CA ARG A 31 15.86 -3.15 7.63
C ARG A 31 14.50 -3.83 7.50
N GLU A 32 13.84 -4.08 8.64
CA GLU A 32 12.56 -4.79 8.73
C GLU A 32 11.50 -4.21 7.78
N PRO A 33 11.09 -2.93 7.89
CA PRO A 33 9.96 -2.41 7.09
C PRO A 33 10.25 -2.45 5.59
N ARG A 34 11.52 -2.36 5.20
CA ARG A 34 11.94 -2.46 3.80
C ARG A 34 11.78 -3.88 3.26
N GLU A 35 12.24 -4.87 4.02
CA GLU A 35 12.09 -6.28 3.67
C GLU A 35 10.61 -6.69 3.66
N TYR A 36 9.83 -6.17 4.62
CA TYR A 36 8.38 -6.33 4.66
C TYR A 36 7.73 -5.80 3.39
N GLN A 37 7.99 -4.54 3.02
CA GLN A 37 7.46 -3.92 1.81
C GLN A 37 7.80 -4.74 0.56
N GLY A 38 9.06 -5.15 0.40
CA GLY A 38 9.51 -5.96 -0.73
C GLY A 38 8.78 -7.30 -0.83
N ARG A 39 8.61 -8.01 0.28
CA ARG A 39 7.90 -9.29 0.31
C ARG A 39 6.41 -9.17 -0.04
N ILE A 40 5.73 -8.14 0.46
CA ILE A 40 4.30 -7.93 0.22
C ILE A 40 4.00 -7.48 -1.21
N THR A 41 4.85 -6.60 -1.74
CA THR A 41 4.61 -5.94 -3.02
C THR A 41 5.25 -6.69 -4.19
N GLY A 42 6.25 -7.53 -3.90
CA GLY A 42 7.09 -8.17 -4.91
C GLY A 42 8.00 -7.19 -5.65
N ARG A 43 8.07 -5.92 -5.22
CA ARG A 43 8.87 -4.89 -5.89
C ARG A 43 10.35 -4.99 -5.51
N PRO A 44 11.27 -4.63 -6.43
CA PRO A 44 12.69 -4.55 -6.13
C PRO A 44 12.98 -3.59 -4.96
N TYR A 45 13.96 -3.93 -4.14
CA TYR A 45 14.45 -3.07 -3.06
C TYR A 45 15.91 -3.39 -2.73
N SER A 46 16.57 -2.51 -1.98
CA SER A 46 17.90 -2.75 -1.40
C SER A 46 17.97 -2.19 0.01
N VAL A 47 18.26 -3.06 0.99
CA VAL A 47 18.53 -2.66 2.38
C VAL A 47 19.86 -1.91 2.46
N GLU A 48 20.89 -2.43 1.80
CA GLU A 48 22.24 -1.85 1.80
C GLU A 48 22.25 -0.45 1.18
N GLU A 49 21.61 -0.29 0.02
CA GLU A 49 21.56 0.98 -0.68
C GLU A 49 20.40 1.88 -0.22
N GLY A 50 19.53 1.39 0.67
CA GLY A 50 18.47 2.17 1.31
C GLY A 50 17.29 2.57 0.43
N TRP A 51 16.98 1.83 -0.64
CA TRP A 51 15.87 2.16 -1.55
C TRP A 51 14.84 1.04 -1.70
N SER A 52 13.61 1.43 -2.01
CA SER A 52 12.51 0.55 -2.47
C SER A 52 12.01 1.07 -3.82
N GLU A 53 11.66 0.18 -4.74
CA GLU A 53 10.87 0.57 -5.90
C GLU A 53 9.40 0.66 -5.51
N GLU A 54 8.77 1.78 -5.86
CA GLU A 54 7.37 2.10 -5.60
C GLU A 54 6.67 2.40 -6.92
N TRP A 55 5.34 2.49 -6.89
CA TRP A 55 4.54 2.85 -8.05
C TRP A 55 4.05 4.29 -7.93
N ALA A 56 4.61 5.19 -8.73
CA ALA A 56 4.17 6.58 -8.78
C ALA A 56 2.96 6.70 -9.70
N TRP A 57 1.84 7.22 -9.19
CA TRP A 57 0.64 7.46 -9.96
C TRP A 57 -0.18 8.63 -9.40
N LEU A 58 -0.61 9.54 -10.27
CA LEU A 58 -1.35 10.77 -9.89
C LEU A 58 -0.69 11.58 -8.77
N GLY A 59 0.64 11.70 -8.82
CA GLY A 59 1.42 12.44 -7.82
C GLY A 59 1.49 11.77 -6.45
N THR A 60 1.14 10.48 -6.35
CA THR A 60 1.27 9.68 -5.14
C THR A 60 2.10 8.45 -5.41
N ASP A 61 3.02 8.14 -4.51
CA ASP A 61 3.76 6.89 -4.53
C ASP A 61 3.01 5.86 -3.69
N PHE A 62 2.81 4.68 -4.29
CA PHE A 62 2.24 3.50 -3.65
C PHE A 62 3.33 2.46 -3.47
N ASP A 63 3.35 1.81 -2.32
CA ASP A 63 4.38 0.82 -1.98
C ASP A 63 4.47 -0.31 -3.03
N GLY A 64 3.34 -0.68 -3.64
CA GLY A 64 3.26 -1.71 -4.68
C GLY A 64 2.16 -1.47 -5.72
N PHE A 65 2.25 -2.20 -6.84
CA PHE A 65 1.16 -2.27 -7.84
C PHE A 65 1.17 -3.62 -8.55
N GLN A 66 0.05 -4.33 -8.50
CA GLN A 66 -0.20 -5.59 -9.20
C GLN A 66 -1.09 -5.32 -10.42
N GLN A 67 -0.50 -5.42 -11.61
CA GLN A 67 -1.17 -5.16 -12.89
C GLN A 67 -2.39 -6.06 -13.12
N PRO A 68 -2.33 -7.40 -12.94
CA PRO A 68 -3.44 -8.28 -13.29
C PRO A 68 -4.74 -7.98 -12.50
N GLU A 69 -4.62 -7.54 -11.25
CA GLU A 69 -5.75 -7.22 -10.38
C GLU A 69 -6.14 -5.74 -10.38
N CYS A 70 -5.39 -4.89 -11.08
CA CYS A 70 -5.43 -3.43 -11.00
C CYS A 70 -5.35 -2.92 -9.55
N LEU A 71 -4.41 -3.48 -8.78
CA LEU A 71 -4.34 -3.32 -7.33
C LEU A 71 -3.09 -2.52 -6.92
N LEU A 72 -3.30 -1.34 -6.37
CA LEU A 72 -2.28 -0.59 -5.63
C LEU A 72 -2.16 -1.16 -4.21
N GLN A 73 -0.95 -1.16 -3.67
CA GLN A 73 -0.64 -1.76 -2.38
C GLN A 73 0.06 -0.76 -1.47
N GLU A 74 -0.26 -0.81 -0.18
CA GLU A 74 0.45 -0.10 0.89
C GLU A 74 0.89 -1.14 1.94
N ALA A 75 2.14 -1.11 2.37
CA ALA A 75 2.75 -2.06 3.30
C ALA A 75 3.30 -1.33 4.54
N LYS A 76 2.75 -1.65 5.71
CA LYS A 76 3.16 -1.06 7.00
C LYS A 76 3.84 -2.13 7.87
N GLY A 77 5.18 -2.15 7.82
CA GLY A 77 6.05 -3.04 8.60
C GLY A 77 6.66 -2.36 9.83
N ASP A 78 6.86 -3.11 10.91
CA ASP A 78 7.49 -2.67 12.17
C ASP A 78 6.87 -1.40 12.83
N TYR A 79 5.58 -1.12 12.60
CA TYR A 79 4.95 0.08 13.18
C TYR A 79 4.62 -0.05 14.67
N ASP A 80 4.64 -1.26 15.23
CA ASP A 80 4.37 -1.50 16.66
C ASP A 80 5.40 -0.81 17.56
N GLN A 81 6.59 -0.47 17.04
CA GLN A 81 7.60 0.33 17.75
C GLN A 81 7.11 1.74 18.12
N PHE A 82 6.05 2.22 17.46
CA PHE A 82 5.43 3.52 17.73
C PHE A 82 4.25 3.43 18.70
N PHE A 83 4.06 2.29 19.35
CA PHE A 83 3.03 2.09 20.36
C PHE A 83 3.67 1.78 21.71
N ASP A 84 3.10 2.36 22.76
CA ASP A 84 3.51 2.06 24.13
C ASP A 84 3.19 0.58 24.44
N PRO A 85 4.17 -0.20 24.95
CA PRO A 85 4.02 -1.65 25.09
C PRO A 85 2.98 -2.04 26.15
N GLN A 86 2.71 -1.18 27.13
CA GLN A 86 1.77 -1.46 28.22
C GLN A 86 0.35 -1.02 27.85
N THR A 87 0.22 0.22 27.39
CA THR A 87 -1.08 0.86 27.12
C THR A 87 -1.61 0.59 25.72
N LYS A 88 -0.75 0.13 24.80
CA LYS A 88 -1.05 -0.08 23.37
C LYS A 88 -1.51 1.19 22.66
N LYS A 89 -1.23 2.36 23.22
CA LYS A 89 -1.53 3.66 22.61
C LYS A 89 -0.33 4.16 21.80
N PRO A 90 -0.57 4.94 20.74
CA PRO A 90 0.50 5.68 20.05
C PRO A 90 1.38 6.47 21.02
N VAL A 91 2.69 6.41 20.79
CA VAL A 91 3.64 7.31 21.45
C VAL A 91 3.44 8.74 20.96
N THR A 92 3.52 9.71 21.86
CA THR A 92 3.18 11.12 21.56
C THR A 92 4.24 11.84 20.72
N TRP A 93 5.48 11.35 20.70
CA TRP A 93 6.58 11.93 19.93
C TRP A 93 6.54 11.56 18.44
N PHE A 94 5.79 10.51 18.05
CA PHE A 94 5.68 10.07 16.68
C PHE A 94 4.40 10.58 16.01
N LYS A 95 4.53 11.55 15.11
CA LYS A 95 3.40 12.11 14.34
C LYS A 95 3.10 11.35 13.05
N GLY A 96 3.83 10.27 12.75
CA GLY A 96 3.65 9.52 11.50
C GLY A 96 2.29 8.83 11.41
N LEU A 97 1.68 8.46 12.53
CA LEU A 97 0.37 7.80 12.52
C LEU A 97 -0.76 8.73 12.04
N SER A 98 -0.80 9.99 12.49
CA SER A 98 -1.78 10.95 11.96
C SER A 98 -1.56 11.26 10.48
N LYS A 99 -0.30 11.24 10.02
CA LYS A 99 0.02 11.39 8.60
C LYS A 99 -0.56 10.23 7.79
N ILE A 100 -0.44 9.00 8.28
CA ILE A 100 -0.99 7.81 7.61
C ILE A 100 -2.52 7.88 7.51
N THR A 101 -3.21 8.42 8.52
CA THR A 101 -4.66 8.64 8.45
C THR A 101 -5.06 9.53 7.26
N VAL A 102 -4.42 10.70 7.11
CA VAL A 102 -4.67 11.61 5.97
C VAL A 102 -4.31 10.93 4.65
N GLU A 103 -3.21 10.20 4.65
CA GLU A 103 -2.71 9.45 3.50
C GLU A 103 -3.66 8.32 3.04
N ILE A 104 -4.40 7.68 3.95
CA ILE A 104 -5.44 6.70 3.61
C ILE A 104 -6.59 7.40 2.86
N GLU A 105 -7.07 8.53 3.39
CA GLU A 105 -8.17 9.30 2.80
C GLU A 105 -7.81 9.82 1.40
N GLU A 106 -6.63 10.42 1.25
CA GLU A 106 -6.14 10.94 -0.04
C GLU A 106 -5.98 9.84 -1.09
N ARG A 107 -5.53 8.66 -0.69
CA ARG A 107 -5.37 7.51 -1.59
C ARG A 107 -6.74 6.90 -1.94
N ALA A 108 -7.64 6.79 -0.97
CA ALA A 108 -9.01 6.32 -1.19
C ALA A 108 -9.75 7.18 -2.21
N MET A 109 -9.66 8.51 -2.09
CA MET A 109 -10.23 9.44 -3.07
C MET A 109 -9.70 9.18 -4.49
N LYS A 110 -8.38 8.98 -4.65
CA LYS A 110 -7.77 8.71 -5.96
C LYS A 110 -8.28 7.41 -6.57
N VAL A 111 -8.34 6.32 -5.81
CA VAL A 111 -8.78 5.02 -6.35
C VAL A 111 -10.28 5.00 -6.65
N HIS A 112 -11.11 5.62 -5.82
CA HIS A 112 -12.55 5.72 -6.06
C HIS A 112 -12.90 6.55 -7.29
N ALA A 113 -12.14 7.61 -7.57
CA ALA A 113 -12.32 8.44 -8.76
C ALA A 113 -11.89 7.73 -10.07
N ASN A 114 -11.19 6.60 -9.99
CA ASN A 114 -10.53 5.97 -11.14
C ASN A 114 -10.80 4.44 -11.18
N PRO A 115 -12.05 3.98 -11.33
CA PRO A 115 -12.33 2.55 -11.50
C PRO A 115 -11.69 2.01 -12.80
N PRO A 116 -11.22 0.76 -12.85
CA PRO A 116 -11.36 -0.30 -11.83
C PRO A 116 -10.23 -0.37 -10.78
N THR A 117 -9.48 0.72 -10.55
CA THR A 117 -8.37 0.72 -9.58
C THR A 117 -8.81 0.33 -8.18
N LYS A 118 -8.03 -0.54 -7.55
CA LYS A 118 -8.20 -0.97 -6.16
C LYS A 118 -7.00 -0.53 -5.34
N LEU A 119 -7.21 -0.44 -4.04
CA LEU A 119 -6.18 -0.23 -3.04
C LEU A 119 -6.33 -1.28 -1.94
N GLN A 120 -5.22 -1.82 -1.44
CA GLN A 120 -5.23 -2.68 -0.27
C GLN A 120 -4.05 -2.36 0.65
N TYR A 121 -4.34 -2.28 1.94
CA TYR A 121 -3.31 -2.11 2.97
C TYR A 121 -2.90 -3.47 3.55
N TYR A 122 -1.60 -3.63 3.76
CA TYR A 122 -1.01 -4.78 4.40
C TYR A 122 -0.30 -4.32 5.66
N PHE A 123 -0.65 -4.94 6.77
CA PHE A 123 -0.06 -4.66 8.06
C PHE A 123 0.71 -5.89 8.53
N GLN A 124 1.92 -5.68 9.00
CA GLN A 124 2.71 -6.78 9.56
C GLN A 124 2.11 -7.30 10.86
N THR A 125 1.53 -6.40 11.66
CA THR A 125 1.05 -6.69 13.00
C THR A 125 -0.43 -6.30 13.16
N PRO A 126 -1.17 -7.01 14.02
CA PRO A 126 -2.56 -6.68 14.29
C PRO A 126 -2.72 -5.38 15.09
N LEU A 127 -1.72 -4.97 15.90
CA LEU A 127 -1.80 -3.76 16.71
C LEU A 127 -1.85 -2.51 15.82
N THR A 128 -0.88 -2.36 14.91
CA THR A 128 -0.90 -1.24 13.95
C THR A 128 -2.17 -1.26 13.08
N MET A 129 -2.60 -2.43 12.60
CA MET A 129 -3.87 -2.53 11.85
C MET A 129 -5.06 -2.02 12.66
N SER A 130 -5.16 -2.45 13.94
CA SER A 130 -6.28 -2.09 14.80
C SER A 130 -6.43 -0.58 14.98
N TYR A 131 -5.31 0.15 14.96
CA TYR A 131 -5.29 1.61 15.02
C TYR A 131 -5.92 2.27 13.79
N PHE A 132 -5.66 1.73 12.59
CA PHE A 132 -6.17 2.28 11.33
C PHE A 132 -7.51 1.69 10.88
N ARG A 133 -8.02 0.66 11.57
CA ARG A 133 -9.22 -0.09 11.16
C ARG A 133 -10.42 0.80 10.86
N THR A 134 -10.70 1.77 11.73
CA THR A 134 -11.84 2.67 11.56
C THR A 134 -11.68 3.54 10.31
N THR A 135 -10.53 4.21 10.13
CA THR A 135 -10.25 5.04 8.96
C THR A 135 -10.32 4.24 7.66
N LEU A 136 -9.78 3.02 7.62
CA LEU A 136 -9.86 2.15 6.45
C LEU A 136 -11.31 1.77 6.12
N ALA A 137 -12.10 1.40 7.13
CA ALA A 137 -13.50 1.02 6.95
C ALA A 137 -14.36 2.20 6.45
N GLU A 138 -14.17 3.39 7.03
CA GLU A 138 -14.86 4.62 6.62
C GLU A 138 -14.55 5.01 5.17
N ASN A 139 -13.34 4.68 4.70
CA ASN A 139 -12.90 4.90 3.33
C ASN A 139 -13.11 3.70 2.41
N GLY A 140 -13.79 2.63 2.85
CA GLY A 140 -14.04 1.44 2.03
C GLY A 140 -12.78 0.71 1.54
N ILE A 141 -11.65 0.84 2.24
CA ILE A 141 -10.37 0.27 1.85
C ILE A 141 -10.14 -1.07 2.56
N PRO A 142 -9.95 -2.18 1.81
CA PRO A 142 -9.64 -3.47 2.41
C PRO A 142 -8.23 -3.50 3.00
N TYR A 143 -8.03 -4.40 3.96
CA TYR A 143 -6.74 -4.66 4.56
C TYR A 143 -6.50 -6.14 4.83
N VAL A 144 -5.22 -6.51 4.94
CA VAL A 144 -4.75 -7.84 5.35
C VAL A 144 -3.71 -7.68 6.45
N VAL A 145 -3.77 -8.54 7.47
CA VAL A 145 -2.69 -8.68 8.45
C VAL A 145 -1.89 -9.91 8.06
N THR A 146 -0.61 -9.72 7.75
CA THR A 146 0.28 -10.81 7.40
C THR A 146 1.68 -10.50 7.89
N GLY A 147 2.16 -11.36 8.80
CA GLY A 147 3.48 -11.28 9.42
C GLY A 147 4.59 -11.83 8.54
#